data_AF-Q27SZ0-F1
#
_entry.id   AF-Q27SZ0-F1
#
_cell.length_a   1.000
_cell.length_b   1.000
_cell.length_c   1.000
_cell.angle_alpha   90.00
_cell.angle_beta   90.00
_cell.angle_gamma   90.00
#
_symmetry.space_group_name_H-M   'P 1'
#
loop_
_entity.id
_entity.type
_entity.pdbx_description
1 polymer ?
#
loop_
_entity_poly.entity_id
_entity_poly.type
_entity_poly.pdbx_seq_one_letter_code
_entity_poly.pdbx_strand_id
1 'polypeptide(L)'
;MPKGMASVTTFSLMLQFLFFILCSSFGQLSLAFTSQEYHEALEKSILFFEGQRSGKLPSNQQQTWRGDSGLSDGSSYHVDLVGGYYDAGDNVKFGLPMAFTTTLLAWSVIEFGSSMQDQLENARAAIRWSTDYL
;
A
#
# COMPACT_ATOMS: atom_id res chain seq x y z
N MET A 1 -68.61 -12.64 14.07
CA MET A 1 -67.22 -12.62 13.55
C MET A 1 -66.25 -12.39 14.71
N PRO A 2 -65.59 -13.40 15.28
CA PRO A 2 -64.52 -13.15 16.23
C PRO A 2 -63.24 -12.83 15.45
N LYS A 3 -62.70 -11.63 15.68
CA LYS A 3 -61.40 -11.22 15.18
C LYS A 3 -60.35 -12.09 15.89
N GLY A 4 -59.61 -12.90 15.13
CA GLY A 4 -58.59 -13.80 15.66
C GLY A 4 -57.51 -13.00 16.39
N MET A 5 -57.55 -13.04 17.72
CA MET A 5 -56.45 -12.56 18.54
C MET A 5 -55.29 -13.54 18.33
N ALA A 6 -54.23 -13.07 17.68
CA ALA A 6 -52.97 -13.79 17.65
C ALA A 6 -52.60 -14.21 19.09
N SER A 7 -52.27 -15.50 19.29
CA SER A 7 -51.90 -16.00 20.60
C SER A 7 -50.67 -15.23 21.11
N VAL A 8 -50.59 -14.98 22.42
CA VAL A 8 -49.42 -14.32 23.04
C VAL A 8 -48.11 -14.98 22.61
N THR A 9 -48.13 -16.29 22.37
CA THR A 9 -47.01 -17.07 21.81
C THR A 9 -46.60 -16.64 20.40
N THR A 10 -47.54 -16.38 19.49
CA THR A 10 -47.21 -15.95 18.12
C THR A 10 -46.62 -14.54 18.11
N PHE A 11 -47.10 -13.64 18.96
CA PHE A 11 -46.51 -12.31 19.12
C PHE A 11 -45.09 -12.36 19.70
N SER A 12 -44.85 -13.20 20.71
CA SER A 12 -43.51 -13.40 21.30
C SER A 12 -42.50 -13.96 20.30
N LEU A 13 -42.92 -14.92 19.46
CA LEU A 13 -42.07 -15.50 18.40
C LEU A 13 -41.72 -14.47 17.33
N MET A 14 -42.68 -13.62 16.92
CA MET A 14 -42.42 -12.55 15.96
C MET A 14 -41.44 -11.50 16.52
N LEU A 15 -41.53 -11.17 17.81
CA LEU A 15 -40.62 -10.22 18.44
C LEU A 15 -39.19 -10.77 18.56
N GLN A 16 -39.04 -12.06 18.91
CA GLN A 16 -37.73 -12.73 18.93
C GLN A 16 -37.11 -12.81 17.54
N PHE A 17 -37.91 -13.10 16.50
CA PHE A 17 -37.44 -13.12 15.12
C PHE A 17 -37.03 -11.74 14.61
N LEU A 18 -37.80 -10.69 14.94
CA LEU A 18 -37.45 -9.31 14.64
C LEU A 18 -36.16 -8.88 15.35
N PHE A 19 -35.99 -9.24 16.62
CA PHE A 19 -34.76 -8.98 17.37
C PHE A 19 -33.55 -9.70 16.78
N PHE A 20 -33.71 -10.94 16.32
CA PHE A 20 -32.66 -11.70 15.65
C PHE A 20 -32.26 -11.04 14.32
N ILE A 21 -33.23 -10.61 13.50
CA ILE A 21 -32.97 -9.87 12.25
C ILE A 21 -32.25 -8.55 12.54
N LEU A 22 -32.68 -7.81 13.58
CA LEU A 22 -32.05 -6.55 13.98
C LEU A 22 -30.61 -6.78 14.45
N CYS A 23 -30.35 -7.77 15.31
CA CYS A 23 -29.00 -8.12 15.76
C CYS A 23 -28.09 -8.57 14.60
N SER A 24 -28.64 -9.32 13.63
CA SER A 24 -27.88 -9.80 12.46
C SER A 24 -27.48 -8.65 11.52
N SER A 25 -28.34 -7.63 11.39
CA SER A 25 -28.10 -6.46 10.53
C SER A 25 -27.24 -5.37 11.20
N PHE A 26 -27.17 -5.36 12.53
CA PHE A 26 -26.20 -4.54 13.29
C PHE A 26 -24.80 -5.19 13.42
N GLY A 27 -24.65 -6.47 13.08
CA GLY A 27 -23.38 -7.20 13.13
C GLY A 27 -22.41 -6.91 11.98
N GLN A 28 -22.82 -6.13 10.97
CA GLN A 28 -21.97 -5.68 9.86
C GLN A 28 -21.53 -4.23 10.07
N LEU A 29 -21.04 -3.90 11.27
CA LEU A 29 -20.26 -2.68 11.43
C LEU A 29 -18.87 -2.98 10.85
N SER A 30 -18.49 -2.27 9.78
CA SER A 30 -17.17 -2.37 9.15
C SER A 30 -16.07 -2.36 10.21
N LEU A 31 -15.44 -3.52 10.43
CA LEU A 31 -14.26 -3.61 11.26
C LEU A 31 -13.13 -2.86 10.54
N ALA A 32 -12.35 -2.07 11.28
CA ALA A 32 -11.11 -1.52 10.77
C ALA A 32 -10.24 -2.66 10.21
N PHE A 33 -9.37 -2.36 9.24
CA PHE A 33 -8.45 -3.35 8.70
C PHE A 33 -7.63 -4.00 9.83
N THR A 34 -7.34 -5.27 9.65
CA THR A 34 -6.50 -6.06 10.55
C THR A 34 -5.04 -5.62 10.43
N SER A 35 -4.24 -5.92 11.46
CA SER A 35 -2.78 -5.70 11.40
C SER A 35 -2.13 -6.43 10.22
N GLN A 36 -2.69 -7.57 9.81
CA GLN A 36 -2.18 -8.33 8.66
C GLN A 36 -2.47 -7.62 7.35
N GLU A 37 -3.66 -7.06 7.18
CA GLU A 37 -4.02 -6.30 5.97
C GLU A 37 -3.19 -5.02 5.85
N TYR A 38 -2.88 -4.34 6.97
CA TYR A 38 -1.96 -3.20 6.95
C TYR A 38 -0.51 -3.60 6.65
N HIS A 39 -0.06 -4.75 7.16
CA HIS A 39 1.26 -5.28 6.85
C HIS A 39 1.40 -5.60 5.35
N GLU A 40 0.42 -6.29 4.77
CA GLU A 40 0.38 -6.60 3.33
C GLU A 40 0.31 -5.34 2.46
N ALA A 41 -0.48 -4.35 2.88
CA ALA A 41 -0.56 -3.06 2.19
C ALA A 41 0.78 -2.30 2.23
N LEU A 42 1.48 -2.33 3.37
CA LEU A 42 2.79 -1.72 3.52
C LEU A 42 3.85 -2.41 2.64
N GLU A 43 3.90 -3.74 2.67
CA GLU A 43 4.79 -4.55 1.83
C GLU A 43 4.61 -4.21 0.35
N LYS A 44 3.36 -4.21 -0.14
CA LYS A 44 3.04 -3.89 -1.54
C LYS A 44 3.36 -2.43 -1.90
N SER A 45 3.12 -1.50 -0.97
CA SER A 45 3.46 -0.08 -1.16
C SER A 45 4.97 0.12 -1.32
N ILE A 46 5.80 -0.59 -0.56
CA ILE A 46 7.26 -0.53 -0.69
C ILE A 46 7.72 -1.26 -1.96
N LEU A 47 7.10 -2.40 -2.29
CA LEU A 47 7.39 -3.16 -3.51
C LEU A 47 7.11 -2.34 -4.79
N PHE A 48 6.14 -1.43 -4.76
CA PHE A 48 5.87 -0.49 -5.85
C PHE A 48 7.10 0.35 -6.22
N PHE A 49 7.94 0.75 -5.26
CA PHE A 49 9.19 1.46 -5.55
C PHE A 49 10.14 0.62 -6.41
N GLU A 50 10.28 -0.69 -6.14
CA GLU A 50 11.06 -1.57 -7.02
C GLU A 50 10.51 -1.58 -8.45
N GLY A 51 9.18 -1.55 -8.57
CA GLY A 51 8.45 -1.43 -9.82
C GLY A 51 8.78 -0.16 -10.62
N GLN A 52 9.29 0.89 -9.98
CA GLN A 52 9.59 2.19 -10.62
C GLN A 52 11.09 2.44 -10.87
N ARG A 53 12.01 1.57 -10.41
CA ARG A 53 13.46 1.80 -10.57
C ARG A 53 13.88 1.96 -12.03
N SER A 54 14.59 3.02 -12.38
CA SER A 54 15.37 3.12 -13.64
C SER A 54 16.82 2.73 -13.37
N GLY A 55 17.58 2.35 -14.40
CA GLY A 55 19.00 2.01 -14.31
C GLY A 55 19.28 0.51 -14.33
N LYS A 56 20.48 0.15 -13.87
CA LYS A 56 20.91 -1.24 -13.75
C LYS A 56 20.35 -1.86 -12.48
N LEU A 57 19.46 -2.83 -12.60
CA LEU A 57 18.70 -3.35 -11.47
C LEU A 57 19.55 -4.30 -10.60
N PRO A 58 19.33 -4.30 -9.26
CA PRO A 58 19.96 -5.26 -8.38
C PRO A 58 19.51 -6.69 -8.69
N SER A 59 20.44 -7.65 -8.64
CA SER A 59 20.11 -9.07 -8.88
C SER A 59 19.18 -9.68 -7.84
N ASN A 60 19.03 -9.04 -6.68
CA ASN A 60 18.19 -9.46 -5.55
C ASN A 60 16.84 -8.73 -5.48
N GLN A 61 16.45 -7.96 -6.51
CA GLN A 61 15.13 -7.35 -6.61
C GLN A 61 14.01 -8.42 -6.69
N GLN A 62 12.86 -8.13 -6.10
CA GLN A 62 11.70 -9.02 -6.09
C GLN A 62 10.84 -8.91 -7.37
N GLN A 63 10.76 -7.73 -8.00
CA GLN A 63 10.01 -7.51 -9.24
C GLN A 63 10.72 -8.11 -10.47
N THR A 64 10.38 -9.34 -10.82
CA THR A 64 11.03 -10.14 -11.89
C THR A 64 10.67 -9.75 -13.32
N TRP A 65 9.60 -8.97 -13.52
CA TRP A 65 9.16 -8.50 -14.84
C TRP A 65 9.82 -7.17 -15.26
N ARG A 66 10.61 -6.56 -14.38
CA ARG A 66 11.44 -5.38 -14.69
C ARG A 66 12.83 -5.82 -15.15
N GLY A 67 13.46 -5.04 -16.02
CA GLY A 67 14.84 -5.24 -16.47
C GLY A 67 15.61 -3.91 -16.51
N ASP A 68 16.92 -4.01 -16.78
CA ASP A 68 17.80 -2.84 -16.90
C ASP A 68 17.28 -1.83 -17.93
N SER A 69 17.24 -0.55 -17.57
CA SER A 69 16.71 0.52 -18.43
C SER A 69 17.44 1.85 -18.20
N GLY A 70 17.34 2.81 -19.14
CA GLY A 70 17.94 4.15 -18.95
C GLY A 70 19.47 4.16 -18.80
N LEU A 71 20.17 3.15 -19.33
CA LEU A 71 21.62 2.96 -19.10
C LEU A 71 22.52 4.03 -19.76
N SER A 72 21.96 4.88 -20.61
CA SER A 72 22.65 5.99 -21.28
C SER A 72 22.22 7.36 -20.75
N ASP A 73 21.42 7.42 -19.68
CA ASP A 73 20.92 8.67 -19.11
C ASP A 73 22.10 9.57 -18.69
N GLY A 74 22.11 10.82 -19.16
CA GLY A 74 23.18 11.79 -18.90
C GLY A 74 24.38 11.75 -19.87
N SER A 75 24.51 10.70 -20.68
CA SER A 75 25.68 10.50 -21.57
C SER A 75 25.93 11.66 -22.54
N SER A 76 24.89 12.30 -23.06
CA SER A 76 24.99 13.47 -23.96
C SER A 76 25.61 14.70 -23.30
N TYR A 77 25.63 14.74 -21.97
CA TYR A 77 26.22 15.79 -21.15
C TYR A 77 27.48 15.31 -20.41
N HIS A 78 28.00 14.13 -20.76
CA HIS A 78 29.18 13.52 -20.13
C HIS A 78 29.06 13.33 -18.61
N VAL A 79 27.85 13.08 -18.13
CA VAL A 79 27.55 12.76 -16.73
C VAL A 79 26.82 11.43 -16.63
N ASP A 80 26.94 10.77 -15.49
CA ASP A 80 26.15 9.57 -15.18
C ASP A 80 24.86 10.00 -14.48
N LEU A 81 23.73 9.85 -15.16
CA LEU A 81 22.40 10.06 -14.60
C LEU A 81 21.58 8.76 -14.63
N VAL A 82 22.23 7.59 -14.61
CA VAL A 82 21.59 6.28 -14.48
C VAL A 82 21.06 6.10 -13.05
N GLY A 83 19.91 5.42 -12.87
CA GLY A 83 19.32 5.16 -11.55
C GLY A 83 18.03 5.93 -11.30
N GLY A 84 17.64 6.08 -10.02
CA GLY A 84 16.44 6.82 -9.61
C GLY A 84 15.13 6.14 -10.00
N TYR A 85 14.02 6.89 -9.95
CA TYR A 85 12.68 6.39 -10.22
C TYR A 85 12.04 7.04 -11.45
N TYR A 86 11.26 6.25 -12.19
CA TYR A 86 10.28 6.79 -13.12
C TYR A 86 9.10 7.39 -12.35
N ASP A 87 8.63 8.57 -12.77
CA ASP A 87 7.68 9.37 -11.99
C ASP A 87 6.30 8.74 -11.87
N ALA A 88 5.77 8.20 -12.97
CA ALA A 88 4.44 7.61 -13.02
C ALA A 88 4.42 6.38 -13.95
N GLY A 89 3.43 6.31 -14.86
CA GLY A 89 3.32 5.27 -15.88
C GLY A 89 4.18 5.51 -17.13
N ASP A 90 4.97 6.58 -17.14
CA ASP A 90 5.91 6.94 -18.19
C ASP A 90 7.36 6.62 -17.76
N ASN A 91 8.34 7.08 -18.54
CA ASN A 91 9.75 6.85 -18.26
C ASN A 91 10.54 8.14 -18.00
N VAL A 92 9.87 9.26 -17.71
CA VAL A 92 10.56 10.50 -17.35
C VAL A 92 10.90 10.50 -15.85
N LYS A 93 12.09 11.00 -15.53
CA LYS A 93 12.60 11.14 -14.17
C LYS A 93 12.41 12.58 -13.69
N PHE A 94 11.19 12.92 -13.28
CA PHE A 94 10.91 14.25 -12.75
C PHE A 94 11.50 14.42 -11.34
N GLY A 95 12.55 15.25 -11.23
CA GLY A 95 13.33 15.36 -9.99
C GLY A 95 12.54 15.90 -8.78
N LEU A 96 11.64 16.86 -9.00
CA LEU A 96 10.85 17.45 -7.91
C LEU A 96 9.90 16.43 -7.23
N PRO A 97 8.99 15.74 -7.94
CA PRO A 97 8.15 14.72 -7.32
C PRO A 97 8.95 13.53 -6.76
N MET A 98 10.07 13.16 -7.39
CA MET A 98 10.97 12.13 -6.85
C MET A 98 11.55 12.54 -5.49
N ALA A 99 12.11 13.75 -5.38
CA ALA A 99 12.68 14.26 -4.14
C ALA A 99 11.62 14.40 -3.04
N PHE A 100 10.42 14.88 -3.40
CA PHE A 100 9.29 14.98 -2.48
C PHE A 100 8.86 13.60 -1.95
N THR A 101 8.69 12.63 -2.85
CA THR A 101 8.31 11.24 -2.50
C THR A 101 9.35 10.60 -1.59
N THR A 102 10.64 10.80 -1.91
CA THR A 102 11.76 10.30 -1.10
C THR A 102 11.75 10.90 0.30
N THR A 103 11.46 12.19 0.40
CA THR A 103 11.36 12.90 1.68
C THR A 103 10.23 12.34 2.54
N LEU A 104 9.04 12.11 1.95
CA LEU A 104 7.91 11.53 2.69
C LEU A 104 8.16 10.09 3.12
N LEU A 105 8.83 9.28 2.29
CA LEU A 105 9.19 7.92 2.67
C LEU A 105 10.23 7.93 3.81
N ALA A 106 11.25 8.79 3.73
CA ALA A 106 12.25 8.96 4.78
C ALA A 106 11.63 9.45 6.09
N TRP A 107 10.73 10.43 6.04
CA TRP A 107 9.99 10.88 7.21
C TRP A 107 9.15 9.73 7.79
N SER A 108 8.45 8.98 6.95
CA SER A 108 7.68 7.81 7.40
C SER A 108 8.54 6.79 8.13
N VAL A 109 9.77 6.54 7.67
CA VAL A 109 10.73 5.66 8.35
C VAL A 109 11.20 6.24 9.69
N ILE A 110 11.43 7.56 9.76
CA ILE A 110 11.83 8.24 11.01
C ILE A 110 10.71 8.14 12.06
N GLU A 111 9.46 8.40 11.66
CA GLU A 111 8.32 8.46 12.57
C GLU A 111 7.80 7.06 12.95
N PHE A 112 7.72 6.16 11.97
CA PHE A 112 7.02 4.88 12.11
C PHE A 112 7.89 3.65 11.87
N GLY A 113 9.21 3.79 11.77
CA GLY A 113 10.12 2.70 11.42
C GLY A 113 10.03 1.48 12.34
N SER A 114 9.75 1.67 13.63
CA SER A 114 9.52 0.57 14.59
C SER A 114 8.27 -0.26 14.29
N SER A 115 7.28 0.34 13.64
CA SER A 115 6.02 -0.32 13.23
C SER A 115 6.11 -1.01 11.87
N MET A 116 7.18 -0.78 11.10
CA MET A 116 7.36 -1.33 9.75
C MET A 116 7.85 -2.79 9.74
N GLN A 117 8.20 -3.36 10.89
CA GLN A 117 8.61 -4.76 11.04
C GLN A 117 9.72 -5.16 10.04
N ASP A 118 9.51 -6.22 9.26
CA ASP A 118 10.42 -6.73 8.22
C ASP A 118 10.53 -5.83 6.99
N GLN A 119 9.63 -4.86 6.83
CA GLN A 119 9.64 -3.94 5.69
C GLN A 119 10.54 -2.72 5.88
N LEU A 120 11.09 -2.50 7.08
CA LEU A 120 11.97 -1.37 7.37
C LEU A 120 13.20 -1.32 6.44
N GLU A 121 13.84 -2.46 6.19
CA GLU A 121 15.02 -2.52 5.34
C GLU A 121 14.68 -2.33 3.85
N ASN A 122 13.51 -2.82 3.41
CA ASN A 122 13.00 -2.55 2.06
C ASN A 122 12.71 -1.06 1.86
N ALA A 123 12.10 -0.39 2.85
CA ALA A 123 11.87 1.06 2.82
C ALA A 123 13.18 1.85 2.77
N ARG A 124 14.18 1.46 3.56
CA ARG A 124 15.53 2.06 3.52
C ARG A 124 16.22 1.85 2.17
N ALA A 125 16.10 0.66 1.57
CA ALA A 125 16.61 0.38 0.23
C ALA A 125 15.91 1.24 -0.83
N ALA A 126 14.60 1.47 -0.70
CA ALA A 126 13.84 2.34 -1.60
C ALA A 126 14.27 3.81 -1.47
N ILE A 127 14.51 4.31 -0.26
CA ILE A 127 15.06 5.66 -0.02
C ILE A 127 16.43 5.77 -0.66
N ARG A 128 17.32 4.81 -0.37
CA ARG A 128 18.70 4.79 -0.86
C ARG A 128 18.75 4.85 -2.39
N TRP A 129 17.92 4.08 -3.07
CA TRP A 129 17.89 4.08 -4.54
C TRP A 129 17.61 5.45 -5.15
N SER A 130 16.76 6.25 -4.49
CA SER A 130 16.48 7.62 -4.91
C SER A 130 17.62 8.57 -4.56
N THR A 131 18.14 8.48 -3.34
CA THR A 131 19.19 9.39 -2.85
C THR A 131 20.56 9.13 -3.47
N ASP A 132 20.82 7.91 -3.97
CA ASP A 132 22.03 7.63 -4.74
C ASP A 132 21.96 8.29 -6.14
N TYR A 133 20.76 8.68 -6.61
CA TYR A 133 20.55 9.39 -7.88
C TYR A 133 20.46 10.92 -7.74
N LEU A 134 19.78 11.43 -6.68
CA LEU A 134 19.57 12.87 -6.43
C LEU A 134 20.84 13.58 -5.95
#